data_AF-A0A1G3LLI0-F1
#
_entry.id   AF-A0A1G3LLI0-F1
#
_cell.length_a   1.000
_cell.length_b   1.000
_cell.length_c   1.000
_cell.angle_alpha   90.00
_cell.angle_beta   90.00
_cell.angle_gamma   90.00
#
_symmetry.space_group_name_H-M   'P 1'
#
loop_
_entity.id
_entity.type
_entity.pdbx_description
1 polymer ?
#
loop_
_entity_poly.entity_id
_entity_poly.type
_entity_poly.pdbx_seq_one_letter_code
_entity_poly.pdbx_strand_id
1 'polypeptide(L)'
;MSLRQQTLSVLPEPAGYCSSQLIPYLGNKRALLPRLMPVFERLSEGLTAPRFLDCFAGSGAVSRLARAMGMNVAANDWEPYSEAVNSCWLCLGPTDIERAFGGTKGLTSVLADWNAMHPAADYPLVPASARGEPYIARWYAPADTANPRLGEERLFYTAENAAFIDRVRTRLENEYPNPQPGSADDIRRKILLGGILLEASVHANTSGVFKAYHRGFGGNGQDALTRILGRMELEAPILPEAIPARLFKEDARVFMTHESADIAYFDPPYNQHQYGSNYHLLNTILRWDGRPMLLDPVLEDGLSKKAGIPVEWKQTRSQFCVKREARQSIAALLDACDAAKLVFSWNADGHLSGEDMVELLSPRGQLDIVALDYVSYRGGRQSASRSARSREYLFVVDTRAASRDSGLARLSLSELAGRDEALRSSYDPLKVTAAFCLGSGLDEFPESGVFFAKDLRKPGDAATDILTAMEPRRRGRFIEALSACACCDIVDELTVLESLAVSFVSKGDLAGARRISGEAPRLIRKLAHDKYAKEFDRFIVTFNAIGAACNSVGLSAKLKNLEQLMQLRSNEKGTLS
;
A
#
# COMPACT_ATOMS: atom_id res chain seq x y z
N MET A 1 0.98 31.34 -3.22
CA MET A 1 0.02 31.17 -4.33
C MET A 1 -0.79 29.92 -4.08
N SER A 2 -2.12 30.06 -4.16
CA SER A 2 -3.14 29.10 -3.72
C SER A 2 -3.08 27.75 -4.45
N LEU A 3 -3.09 26.66 -3.68
CA LEU A 3 -3.30 25.27 -4.12
C LEU A 3 -4.71 25.14 -4.70
N ARG A 4 -4.91 25.62 -5.93
CA ARG A 4 -6.09 25.26 -6.72
C ARG A 4 -6.09 23.76 -6.96
N GLN A 5 -7.27 23.14 -6.84
CA GLN A 5 -7.57 21.75 -7.18
C GLN A 5 -6.69 21.28 -8.35
N GLN A 6 -5.63 20.52 -8.04
CA GLN A 6 -4.81 19.87 -9.07
C GLN A 6 -5.71 18.83 -9.74
N THR A 7 -6.13 19.10 -10.97
CA THR A 7 -6.35 18.05 -11.96
C THR A 7 -5.19 17.08 -11.81
N LEU A 8 -5.49 15.81 -11.50
CA LEU A 8 -4.45 14.78 -11.35
C LEU A 8 -3.55 14.86 -12.58
N SER A 9 -2.29 15.22 -12.37
CA SER A 9 -1.36 15.43 -13.46
C SER A 9 -1.17 14.10 -14.18
N VAL A 10 -1.23 14.12 -15.51
CA VAL A 10 -0.94 12.94 -16.32
C VAL A 10 0.52 12.57 -16.06
N LEU A 11 0.76 11.31 -15.66
CA LEU A 11 2.11 10.83 -15.40
C LEU A 11 2.94 10.86 -16.69
N PRO A 12 4.28 11.01 -16.61
CA PRO A 12 5.12 11.12 -17.80
C PRO A 12 5.08 9.86 -18.67
N GLU A 13 5.33 10.04 -19.97
CA GLU A 13 5.45 8.96 -20.94
C GLU A 13 6.70 8.07 -20.69
N PRO A 14 6.73 6.82 -21.19
CA PRO A 14 5.66 6.14 -21.92
C PRO A 14 4.53 5.69 -20.99
N ALA A 15 3.30 5.73 -21.50
CA ALA A 15 2.13 5.26 -20.78
C ALA A 15 2.34 3.86 -20.17
N GLY A 16 2.04 3.73 -18.88
CA GLY A 16 2.24 2.49 -18.12
C GLY A 16 3.57 2.43 -17.36
N TYR A 17 4.63 3.13 -17.77
CA TYR A 17 5.94 3.01 -17.12
C TYR A 17 5.91 3.27 -15.60
N CYS A 18 5.21 4.34 -15.19
CA CYS A 18 5.04 4.69 -13.78
C CYS A 18 3.87 3.98 -13.08
N SER A 19 2.98 3.31 -13.80
CA SER A 19 1.69 2.83 -13.27
C SER A 19 1.45 1.32 -13.38
N SER A 20 2.18 0.61 -14.24
CA SER A 20 2.12 -0.83 -14.43
C SER A 20 3.47 -1.49 -14.18
N GLN A 21 3.53 -2.82 -14.25
CA GLN A 21 4.75 -3.61 -14.12
C GLN A 21 5.57 -3.28 -12.84
N LEU A 22 4.85 -3.12 -11.72
CA LEU A 22 5.40 -2.86 -10.40
C LEU A 22 4.98 -3.99 -9.46
N ILE A 23 5.93 -4.51 -8.69
CA ILE A 23 5.62 -5.52 -7.68
C ILE A 23 4.61 -4.94 -6.65
N PRO A 24 3.58 -5.72 -6.25
CA PRO A 24 2.67 -5.32 -5.20
C PRO A 24 3.44 -5.31 -3.87
N TYR A 25 3.71 -4.10 -3.40
CA TYR A 25 4.44 -3.81 -2.18
C TYR A 25 3.48 -3.29 -1.11
N LEU A 26 3.74 -3.61 0.15
CA LEU A 26 3.08 -2.96 1.27
C LEU A 26 3.51 -1.50 1.25
N GLY A 27 2.54 -0.58 1.21
CA GLY A 27 2.85 0.84 1.10
C GLY A 27 3.38 1.30 -0.27
N ASN A 28 3.17 0.53 -1.36
CA ASN A 28 3.58 0.94 -2.70
C ASN A 28 3.04 2.33 -3.06
N LYS A 29 3.96 3.24 -3.43
CA LYS A 29 3.71 4.65 -3.72
C LYS A 29 3.10 4.94 -5.09
N ARG A 30 2.81 3.92 -5.91
CA ARG A 30 2.19 4.06 -7.23
C ARG A 30 0.97 4.99 -7.23
N ALA A 31 0.07 4.84 -6.26
CA ALA A 31 -1.13 5.65 -6.18
C ALA A 31 -0.87 7.11 -5.77
N LEU A 32 0.31 7.40 -5.21
CA LEU A 32 0.72 8.75 -4.79
C LEU A 32 1.51 9.49 -5.86
N LEU A 33 1.98 8.81 -6.92
CA LEU A 33 2.80 9.44 -7.95
C LEU A 33 2.17 10.72 -8.54
N PRO A 34 0.87 10.78 -8.86
CA PRO A 34 0.25 12.02 -9.36
C PRO A 34 0.25 13.18 -8.35
N ARG A 35 0.48 12.91 -7.06
CA ARG A 35 0.62 13.93 -6.01
C ARG A 35 2.08 14.25 -5.69
N LEU A 36 2.99 13.30 -5.90
CA LEU A 36 4.43 13.51 -5.77
C LEU A 36 4.99 14.32 -6.94
N MET A 37 4.48 14.09 -8.15
CA MET A 37 4.99 14.73 -9.36
C MET A 37 5.01 16.26 -9.29
N PRO A 38 3.92 16.96 -8.90
CA PRO A 38 3.96 18.43 -8.79
C PRO A 38 4.90 18.94 -7.69
N VAL A 39 5.17 18.14 -6.66
CA VAL A 39 6.15 18.47 -5.63
C VAL A 39 7.55 18.41 -6.24
N PHE A 40 7.86 17.34 -6.98
CA PHE A 40 9.14 17.19 -7.65
C PHE A 40 9.36 18.23 -8.74
N GLU A 41 8.35 18.56 -9.55
CA GLU A 41 8.41 19.63 -10.55
C GLU A 41 8.86 20.95 -9.91
N ARG A 42 8.19 21.37 -8.84
CA ARG A 42 8.53 22.58 -8.08
C ARG A 42 9.94 22.52 -7.49
N LEU A 43 10.34 21.39 -6.94
CA LEU A 43 11.68 21.24 -6.34
C LEU A 43 12.80 21.20 -7.37
N SER A 44 12.49 20.80 -8.60
CA SER A 44 13.42 20.74 -9.73
C SER A 44 13.43 22.00 -10.61
N GLU A 45 12.62 23.00 -10.29
CA GLU A 45 12.46 24.19 -11.12
C GLU A 45 13.80 24.89 -11.38
N GLY A 46 14.12 25.12 -12.66
CA GLY A 46 15.37 25.74 -13.09
C GLY A 46 16.60 24.83 -13.10
N LEU A 47 16.47 23.55 -12.72
CA LEU A 47 17.57 22.57 -12.77
C LEU A 47 17.54 21.77 -14.07
N THR A 48 18.72 21.48 -14.63
CA THR A 48 18.87 20.57 -15.77
C THR A 48 19.33 19.22 -15.26
N ALA A 49 18.54 18.16 -15.53
CA ALA A 49 18.81 16.79 -15.08
C ALA A 49 19.22 16.71 -13.59
N PRO A 50 18.36 17.20 -12.66
CA PRO A 50 18.71 17.29 -11.24
C PRO A 50 19.06 15.92 -10.67
N ARG A 51 19.99 15.90 -9.71
CA ARG A 51 20.40 14.66 -9.03
C ARG A 51 19.32 14.28 -8.02
N PHE A 52 18.76 13.09 -8.21
CA PHE A 52 17.68 12.55 -7.38
C PHE A 52 18.14 11.28 -6.68
N LEU A 53 18.07 11.26 -5.35
CA LEU A 53 18.34 10.06 -4.55
C LEU A 53 17.02 9.45 -4.07
N ASP A 54 16.86 8.14 -4.28
CA ASP A 54 15.80 7.34 -3.67
C ASP A 54 16.44 6.32 -2.73
N CYS A 55 16.35 6.56 -1.42
CA CYS A 55 17.09 5.75 -0.43
C CYS A 55 16.42 4.40 -0.13
N PHE A 56 15.14 4.27 -0.48
CA PHE A 56 14.26 3.15 -0.14
C PHE A 56 13.41 2.79 -1.36
N ALA A 57 14.09 2.45 -2.46
CA ALA A 57 13.46 2.34 -3.77
C ALA A 57 12.31 1.32 -3.82
N GLY A 58 12.40 0.21 -3.08
CA GLY A 58 11.38 -0.84 -3.05
C GLY A 58 11.02 -1.31 -4.46
N SER A 59 9.75 -1.11 -4.86
CA SER A 59 9.31 -1.45 -6.22
C SER A 59 9.84 -0.53 -7.34
N GLY A 60 10.51 0.56 -6.97
CA GLY A 60 11.04 1.58 -7.87
C GLY A 60 10.01 2.63 -8.31
N ALA A 61 8.79 2.64 -7.77
CA ALA A 61 7.72 3.51 -8.26
C ALA A 61 8.10 5.01 -8.27
N VAL A 62 8.72 5.52 -7.19
CA VAL A 62 9.13 6.92 -7.09
C VAL A 62 10.36 7.20 -7.94
N SER A 63 11.35 6.31 -7.90
CA SER A 63 12.50 6.33 -8.82
C SER A 63 12.10 6.37 -10.30
N ARG A 64 11.08 5.60 -10.71
CA ARG A 64 10.57 5.60 -12.09
C ARG A 64 9.96 6.95 -12.45
N LEU A 65 9.20 7.55 -11.54
CA LEU A 65 8.66 8.90 -11.74
C LEU A 65 9.79 9.92 -11.93
N ALA A 66 10.76 9.97 -11.01
CA ALA A 66 11.89 10.89 -11.10
C ALA A 66 12.69 10.68 -12.41
N ARG A 67 12.94 9.42 -12.79
CA ARG A 67 13.61 9.09 -14.06
C ARG A 67 12.82 9.58 -15.27
N ALA A 68 11.51 9.37 -15.30
CA ALA A 68 10.65 9.80 -16.40
C ALA A 68 10.51 11.34 -16.49
N MET A 69 10.72 12.05 -15.37
CA MET A 69 10.84 13.50 -15.32
C MET A 69 12.21 14.03 -15.77
N GLY A 70 13.11 13.16 -16.23
CA GLY A 70 14.44 13.53 -16.73
C GLY A 70 15.49 13.75 -15.66
N MET A 71 15.27 13.28 -14.43
CA MET A 71 16.22 13.40 -13.33
C MET A 71 17.34 12.35 -13.41
N ASN A 72 18.53 12.66 -12.91
CA ASN A 72 19.63 11.71 -12.76
C ASN A 72 19.44 10.94 -11.45
N VAL A 73 18.85 9.74 -11.56
CA VAL A 73 18.42 8.94 -10.40
C VAL A 73 19.54 8.01 -9.92
N ALA A 74 19.81 8.05 -8.62
CA ALA A 74 20.46 6.96 -7.91
C ALA A 74 19.48 6.37 -6.89
N ALA A 75 19.18 5.08 -7.03
CA ALA A 75 18.19 4.38 -6.25
C ALA A 75 18.84 3.26 -5.44
N ASN A 76 18.53 3.20 -4.16
CA ASN A 76 19.04 2.23 -3.20
C ASN A 76 17.90 1.44 -2.56
N ASP A 77 18.12 0.16 -2.31
CA ASP A 77 17.32 -0.62 -1.38
C ASP A 77 18.15 -1.76 -0.81
N TRP A 78 17.90 -2.17 0.43
CA TRP A 78 18.67 -3.24 1.06
C TRP A 78 18.30 -4.63 0.53
N GLU A 79 17.09 -4.81 0.00
CA GLU A 79 16.59 -6.13 -0.42
C GLU A 79 17.09 -6.53 -1.83
N PRO A 80 17.71 -7.72 -1.99
CA PRO A 80 18.23 -8.17 -3.28
C PRO A 80 17.20 -8.23 -4.42
N TYR A 81 15.97 -8.63 -4.15
CA TYR A 81 14.92 -8.63 -5.18
C TYR A 81 14.62 -7.21 -5.70
N SER A 82 14.79 -6.17 -4.87
CA SER A 82 14.53 -4.78 -5.26
C SER A 82 15.53 -4.35 -6.33
N GLU A 83 16.83 -4.57 -6.08
CA GLU A 83 17.90 -4.36 -7.07
C GLU A 83 17.62 -5.13 -8.37
N ALA A 84 17.28 -6.42 -8.28
CA ALA A 84 17.04 -7.27 -9.44
C ALA A 84 15.86 -6.76 -10.31
N VAL A 85 14.72 -6.45 -9.69
CA VAL A 85 13.55 -5.87 -10.38
C VAL A 85 13.94 -4.52 -10.99
N ASN A 86 14.50 -3.62 -10.19
CA ASN A 86 14.81 -2.26 -10.63
C ASN A 86 15.89 -2.22 -11.72
N SER A 87 16.78 -3.22 -11.80
CA SER A 87 17.77 -3.30 -12.88
C SER A 87 17.16 -3.38 -14.27
N CYS A 88 15.93 -3.92 -14.40
CA CYS A 88 15.17 -3.93 -15.64
C CYS A 88 14.60 -2.52 -15.93
N TRP A 89 13.75 -2.01 -15.04
CA TRP A 89 12.95 -0.81 -15.34
C TRP A 89 13.67 0.51 -15.08
N LEU A 90 14.72 0.57 -14.26
CA LEU A 90 15.45 1.81 -13.97
C LEU A 90 16.75 1.95 -14.76
N CYS A 91 17.42 0.86 -15.13
CA CYS A 91 18.72 0.91 -15.81
C CYS A 91 18.66 0.72 -17.32
N LEU A 92 17.56 0.21 -17.88
CA LEU A 92 17.45 -0.09 -19.30
C LEU A 92 16.59 0.95 -20.04
N GLY A 93 16.87 1.11 -21.33
CA GLY A 93 16.08 1.87 -22.29
C GLY A 93 15.78 1.08 -23.57
N PRO A 94 15.04 1.64 -24.53
CA PRO A 94 14.70 0.95 -25.77
C PRO A 94 15.92 0.51 -26.61
N THR A 95 17.03 1.25 -26.56
CA THR A 95 18.28 0.87 -27.24
C THR A 95 18.90 -0.43 -26.69
N ASP A 96 18.66 -0.76 -25.43
CA ASP A 96 19.09 -2.04 -24.86
C ASP A 96 18.28 -3.22 -25.41
N ILE A 97 16.99 -3.00 -25.73
CA ILE A 97 16.15 -3.99 -26.41
C ILE A 97 16.74 -4.29 -27.80
N GLU A 98 17.14 -3.25 -28.54
CA GLU A 98 17.79 -3.41 -29.84
C GLU A 98 19.08 -4.23 -29.72
N ARG A 99 19.97 -3.83 -28.80
CA ARG A 99 21.27 -4.50 -28.58
C ARG A 99 21.12 -5.95 -28.15
N ALA A 100 20.19 -6.24 -27.26
CA ALA A 100 20.04 -7.58 -26.71
C ALA A 100 19.24 -8.50 -27.62
N PHE A 101 18.15 -8.02 -28.21
CA PHE A 101 17.15 -8.86 -28.86
C PHE A 101 17.02 -8.63 -30.38
N GLY A 102 17.71 -7.64 -30.96
CA GLY A 102 17.47 -7.24 -32.35
C GLY A 102 16.12 -6.53 -32.53
N GLY A 103 15.69 -5.81 -31.50
CA GLY A 103 14.47 -5.00 -31.48
C GLY A 103 13.25 -5.71 -30.91
N THR A 104 12.11 -5.00 -30.89
CA THR A 104 10.88 -5.44 -30.22
C THR A 104 10.37 -6.79 -30.71
N LYS A 105 10.48 -7.08 -32.01
CA LYS A 105 10.05 -8.39 -32.57
C LYS A 105 10.87 -9.55 -32.02
N GLY A 106 12.18 -9.37 -31.87
CA GLY A 106 13.05 -10.38 -31.30
C GLY A 106 12.74 -10.63 -29.83
N LEU A 107 12.47 -9.56 -29.06
CA LEU A 107 12.03 -9.68 -27.68
C LEU A 107 10.69 -10.43 -27.59
N THR A 108 9.69 -10.07 -28.40
CA THR A 108 8.40 -10.77 -28.44
C THR A 108 8.57 -12.27 -28.75
N SER A 109 9.45 -12.62 -29.70
CA SER A 109 9.73 -14.03 -30.01
C SER A 109 10.36 -14.78 -28.83
N VAL A 110 11.29 -14.14 -28.11
CA VAL A 110 11.91 -14.74 -26.92
C VAL A 110 10.88 -14.90 -25.81
N LEU A 111 10.04 -13.90 -25.54
CA LEU A 111 9.00 -14.00 -24.52
C LEU A 111 7.96 -15.07 -24.84
N ALA A 112 7.56 -15.21 -26.12
CA ALA A 112 6.67 -16.28 -26.54
C ALA A 112 7.26 -17.67 -26.28
N ASP A 113 8.54 -17.88 -26.62
CA ASP A 113 9.27 -19.11 -26.34
C ASP A 113 9.39 -19.39 -24.82
N TRP A 114 9.60 -18.36 -24.01
CA TRP A 114 9.63 -18.51 -22.55
C TRP A 114 8.26 -18.82 -21.97
N ASN A 115 7.21 -18.12 -22.41
CA ASN A 115 5.83 -18.33 -21.96
C ASN A 115 5.25 -19.68 -22.40
N ALA A 116 5.80 -20.30 -23.46
CA ALA A 116 5.49 -21.66 -23.86
C ALA A 116 5.98 -22.70 -22.84
N MET A 117 6.87 -22.35 -21.91
CA MET A 117 7.25 -23.25 -20.81
C MET A 117 6.17 -23.39 -19.74
N HIS A 118 5.10 -22.58 -19.77
CA HIS A 118 4.01 -22.70 -18.80
C HIS A 118 3.22 -24.00 -19.02
N PRO A 119 2.89 -24.80 -17.98
CA PRO A 119 2.13 -26.05 -18.15
C PRO A 119 0.77 -25.88 -18.82
N ALA A 120 0.11 -24.74 -18.60
CA ALA A 120 -1.15 -24.35 -19.23
C ALA A 120 -1.00 -23.54 -20.53
N ALA A 121 0.15 -23.59 -21.21
CA ALA A 121 0.29 -23.04 -22.56
C ALA A 121 -0.47 -23.90 -23.58
N ASP A 122 -0.88 -23.32 -24.72
CA ASP A 122 -1.58 -24.07 -25.79
C ASP A 122 -0.69 -25.17 -26.37
N TYR A 123 0.61 -24.89 -26.48
CA TYR A 123 1.63 -25.81 -26.96
C TYR A 123 2.85 -25.78 -26.01
N PRO A 124 2.78 -26.47 -24.86
CA PRO A 124 3.84 -26.42 -23.87
C PRO A 124 5.15 -27.00 -24.42
N LEU A 125 6.23 -26.23 -24.35
CA LEU A 125 7.56 -26.64 -24.75
C LEU A 125 8.54 -26.40 -23.60
N VAL A 126 9.26 -27.44 -23.19
CA VAL A 126 10.29 -27.34 -22.13
C VAL A 126 11.64 -27.72 -22.73
N PRO A 127 12.50 -26.73 -23.07
CA PRO A 127 13.82 -27.00 -23.61
C PRO A 127 14.70 -27.71 -22.57
N ALA A 128 15.79 -28.34 -23.01
CA ALA A 128 16.71 -29.03 -22.12
C ALA A 128 17.30 -28.09 -21.05
N SER A 129 17.58 -26.83 -21.43
CA SER A 129 18.06 -25.78 -20.51
C SER A 129 17.08 -25.44 -19.38
N ALA A 130 15.79 -25.76 -19.54
CA ALA A 130 14.76 -25.50 -18.54
C ALA A 130 14.44 -26.71 -17.64
N ARG A 131 15.13 -27.84 -17.82
CA ARG A 131 14.91 -29.06 -17.03
C ARG A 131 15.83 -29.05 -15.81
N GLY A 132 15.22 -29.16 -14.63
CA GLY A 132 15.93 -29.19 -13.35
C GLY A 132 15.05 -29.76 -12.24
N GLU A 133 15.63 -29.91 -11.06
CA GLU A 133 14.90 -30.32 -9.87
C GLU A 133 13.86 -29.25 -9.48
N PRO A 134 12.59 -29.61 -9.26
CA PRO A 134 11.57 -28.66 -8.83
C PRO A 134 11.93 -28.03 -7.48
N TYR A 135 11.85 -26.70 -7.39
CA TYR A 135 12.17 -25.97 -6.18
C TYR A 135 10.93 -25.27 -5.61
N ILE A 136 10.33 -24.34 -6.36
CA ILE A 136 9.11 -23.65 -5.96
C ILE A 136 7.93 -24.61 -5.95
N ALA A 137 7.79 -25.48 -6.96
CA ALA A 137 6.71 -26.47 -6.99
C ALA A 137 6.83 -27.48 -5.84
N ARG A 138 8.05 -27.81 -5.41
CA ARG A 138 8.28 -28.76 -4.31
C ARG A 138 7.95 -28.16 -2.94
N TRP A 139 8.32 -26.90 -2.72
CA TRP A 139 8.33 -26.35 -1.35
C TRP A 139 7.28 -25.28 -1.07
N TYR A 140 6.70 -24.66 -2.10
CA TYR A 140 5.86 -23.46 -1.97
C TYR A 140 4.51 -23.56 -2.72
N ALA A 141 4.20 -24.71 -3.31
CA ALA A 141 2.95 -24.97 -4.02
C ALA A 141 2.38 -26.35 -3.65
N PRO A 142 1.07 -26.58 -3.86
CA PRO A 142 0.48 -27.91 -3.73
C PRO A 142 0.90 -28.82 -4.89
N ALA A 143 0.79 -30.14 -4.70
CA ALA A 143 1.01 -31.09 -5.78
C ALA A 143 -0.10 -31.03 -6.86
N ASP A 144 -1.32 -30.68 -6.46
CA ASP A 144 -2.49 -30.50 -7.34
C ASP A 144 -3.23 -29.22 -6.92
N THR A 145 -3.38 -28.28 -7.86
CA THR A 145 -4.09 -27.01 -7.65
C THR A 145 -5.58 -27.24 -7.33
N ALA A 146 -6.21 -28.26 -7.92
CA ALA A 146 -7.62 -28.55 -7.73
C ALA A 146 -7.91 -29.21 -6.38
N ASN A 147 -6.97 -30.00 -5.85
CA ASN A 147 -7.13 -30.77 -4.61
C ASN A 147 -5.95 -30.57 -3.64
N PRO A 148 -5.73 -29.34 -3.11
CA PRO A 148 -4.61 -29.08 -2.23
C PRO A 148 -4.79 -29.70 -0.84
N ARG A 149 -3.71 -30.23 -0.26
CA ARG A 149 -3.70 -30.78 1.10
C ARG A 149 -3.51 -29.68 2.14
N LEU A 150 -4.63 -29.12 2.58
CA LEU A 150 -4.64 -28.00 3.52
C LEU A 150 -3.96 -28.37 4.84
N GLY A 151 -2.92 -27.63 5.20
CA GLY A 151 -2.17 -27.83 6.45
C GLY A 151 -0.90 -28.65 6.28
N GLU A 152 -0.80 -29.45 5.22
CA GLU A 152 0.41 -30.21 4.84
C GLU A 152 1.22 -29.51 3.74
N GLU A 153 0.55 -28.71 2.91
CA GLU A 153 1.16 -28.02 1.78
C GLU A 153 1.20 -26.50 1.98
N ARG A 154 2.22 -25.87 1.39
CA ARG A 154 2.23 -24.42 1.21
C ARG A 154 1.47 -24.08 -0.05
N LEU A 155 0.57 -23.12 0.03
CA LEU A 155 -0.21 -22.66 -1.11
C LEU A 155 0.17 -21.23 -1.49
N PHE A 156 1.45 -20.94 -1.72
CA PHE A 156 1.83 -19.61 -2.22
C PHE A 156 1.52 -19.44 -3.70
N TYR A 157 1.65 -20.52 -4.47
CA TYR A 157 1.40 -20.56 -5.91
C TYR A 157 0.53 -21.76 -6.26
N THR A 158 -0.11 -21.71 -7.43
CA THR A 158 -0.69 -22.90 -8.06
C THR A 158 0.44 -23.85 -8.49
N ALA A 159 0.12 -25.14 -8.67
CA ALA A 159 1.08 -26.12 -9.15
C ALA A 159 1.66 -25.71 -10.53
N GLU A 160 0.82 -25.16 -11.40
CA GLU A 160 1.19 -24.74 -12.75
C GLU A 160 2.14 -23.55 -12.74
N ASN A 161 1.81 -22.49 -11.98
CA ASN A 161 2.64 -21.29 -11.87
C ASN A 161 3.98 -21.60 -11.18
N ALA A 162 3.97 -22.48 -10.17
CA ALA A 162 5.20 -22.91 -9.50
C ALA A 162 6.12 -23.70 -10.43
N ALA A 163 5.57 -24.63 -11.23
CA ALA A 163 6.32 -25.36 -12.23
C ALA A 163 6.85 -24.44 -13.35
N PHE A 164 6.09 -23.40 -13.71
CA PHE A 164 6.56 -22.38 -14.64
C PHE A 164 7.77 -21.63 -14.07
N ILE A 165 7.70 -21.14 -12.82
CA ILE A 165 8.84 -20.48 -12.15
C ILE A 165 10.08 -21.40 -12.15
N ASP A 166 9.90 -22.68 -11.81
CA ASP A 166 10.99 -23.67 -11.82
C ASP A 166 11.67 -23.78 -13.19
N ARG A 167 10.89 -23.84 -14.27
CA ARG A 167 11.40 -23.94 -15.66
C ARG A 167 12.13 -22.67 -16.08
N VAL A 168 11.51 -21.51 -15.94
CA VAL A 168 12.09 -20.23 -16.38
C VAL A 168 13.35 -19.85 -15.59
N ARG A 169 13.37 -20.11 -14.28
CA ARG A 169 14.56 -19.83 -13.47
C ARG A 169 15.70 -20.79 -13.78
N THR A 170 15.41 -22.08 -13.94
CA THR A 170 16.42 -23.08 -14.35
C THR A 170 17.02 -22.71 -15.71
N ARG A 171 16.18 -22.32 -16.68
CA ARG A 171 16.64 -21.85 -17.98
C ARG A 171 17.54 -20.63 -17.87
N LEU A 172 17.14 -19.64 -17.06
CA LEU A 172 17.91 -18.41 -16.88
C LEU A 172 19.30 -18.69 -16.30
N GLU A 173 19.40 -19.58 -15.31
CA GLU A 173 20.70 -19.95 -14.74
C GLU A 173 21.57 -20.75 -15.72
N ASN A 174 20.99 -21.59 -16.55
CA ASN A 174 21.74 -22.37 -17.53
C ASN A 174 22.20 -21.55 -18.75
N GLU A 175 21.38 -20.60 -19.23
CA GLU A 175 21.68 -19.80 -20.41
C GLU A 175 22.46 -18.52 -20.07
N TYR A 176 22.21 -17.93 -18.89
CA TYR A 176 22.80 -16.64 -18.50
C TYR A 176 23.31 -16.66 -17.04
N PRO A 177 24.21 -17.57 -16.62
CA PRO A 177 24.57 -17.74 -15.21
C PRO A 177 25.20 -16.48 -14.60
N ASN A 178 26.27 -15.96 -15.21
CA ASN A 178 27.02 -14.79 -14.73
C ASN A 178 27.47 -13.94 -15.93
N PRO A 179 26.53 -13.28 -16.63
CA PRO A 179 26.87 -12.50 -17.82
C PRO A 179 27.75 -11.31 -17.45
N GLN A 180 28.62 -10.91 -18.38
CA GLN A 180 29.43 -9.71 -18.20
C GLN A 180 28.51 -8.48 -18.11
N PRO A 181 28.67 -7.59 -17.12
CA PRO A 181 27.85 -6.38 -16.99
C PRO A 181 27.82 -5.55 -18.29
N GLY A 182 26.62 -5.18 -18.74
CA GLY A 182 26.40 -4.39 -19.96
C GLY A 182 26.37 -5.19 -21.26
N SER A 183 26.72 -6.48 -21.24
CA SER A 183 26.60 -7.37 -22.40
C SER A 183 25.13 -7.58 -22.82
N ALA A 184 24.91 -8.07 -24.05
CA ALA A 184 23.58 -8.48 -24.50
C ALA A 184 22.94 -9.50 -23.55
N ASP A 185 23.73 -10.44 -23.03
CA ASP A 185 23.28 -11.48 -22.11
C ASP A 185 22.91 -10.93 -20.73
N ASP A 186 23.61 -9.90 -20.24
CA ASP A 186 23.26 -9.20 -18.99
C ASP A 186 21.92 -8.49 -19.12
N ILE A 187 21.68 -7.81 -20.25
CA ILE A 187 20.38 -7.18 -20.55
C ILE A 187 19.27 -8.23 -20.63
N ARG A 188 19.51 -9.35 -21.35
CA ARG A 188 18.54 -10.46 -21.43
C ARG A 188 18.21 -10.97 -20.03
N ARG A 189 19.23 -11.20 -19.21
CA ARG A 189 19.05 -11.66 -17.82
C ARG A 189 18.23 -10.67 -17.00
N LYS A 190 18.52 -9.37 -17.05
CA LYS A 190 17.78 -8.33 -16.31
C LYS A 190 16.30 -8.28 -16.71
N ILE A 191 16.00 -8.30 -18.02
CA ILE A 191 14.61 -8.28 -18.50
C ILE A 191 13.85 -9.53 -18.05
N LEU A 192 14.42 -10.72 -18.29
CA LEU A 192 13.76 -11.98 -17.97
C LEU A 192 13.60 -12.16 -16.45
N LEU A 193 14.64 -11.89 -15.66
CA LEU A 193 14.59 -12.01 -14.20
C LEU A 193 13.61 -11.01 -13.59
N GLY A 194 13.60 -9.76 -14.06
CA GLY A 194 12.65 -8.74 -13.63
C GLY A 194 11.21 -9.18 -13.90
N GLY A 195 10.93 -9.70 -15.10
CA GLY A 195 9.62 -10.25 -15.46
C GLY A 195 9.21 -11.43 -14.58
N ILE A 196 10.11 -12.39 -14.34
CA ILE A 196 9.83 -13.56 -13.47
C ILE A 196 9.48 -13.12 -12.05
N LEU A 197 10.22 -12.18 -11.47
CA LEU A 197 9.95 -11.68 -10.12
C LEU A 197 8.65 -10.87 -10.07
N LEU A 198 8.33 -10.11 -11.13
CA LEU A 198 7.05 -9.42 -11.25
C LEU A 198 5.89 -10.41 -11.26
N GLU A 199 5.92 -11.42 -12.12
CA GLU A 199 4.88 -12.45 -12.22
C GLU A 199 4.71 -13.21 -10.90
N ALA A 200 5.83 -13.64 -10.29
CA ALA A 200 5.82 -14.27 -8.97
C ALA A 200 5.17 -13.37 -7.90
N SER A 201 5.40 -12.07 -7.97
CA SER A 201 4.79 -11.13 -7.02
C SER A 201 3.29 -10.93 -7.24
N VAL A 202 2.82 -10.96 -8.48
CA VAL A 202 1.43 -10.71 -8.85
C VAL A 202 0.57 -11.94 -8.58
N HIS A 203 1.03 -13.15 -8.88
CA HIS A 203 0.22 -14.37 -8.83
C HIS A 203 0.30 -15.14 -7.50
N ALA A 204 0.86 -14.51 -6.45
CA ALA A 204 0.94 -15.11 -5.14
C ALA A 204 -0.41 -15.14 -4.40
N ASN A 205 -0.73 -16.27 -3.77
CA ASN A 205 -1.91 -16.49 -2.93
C ASN A 205 -1.73 -15.88 -1.52
N THR A 206 -1.59 -14.56 -1.46
CA THR A 206 -1.35 -13.80 -0.24
C THR A 206 -2.20 -12.54 -0.19
N SER A 207 -2.27 -11.92 1.00
CA SER A 207 -2.87 -10.58 1.21
C SER A 207 -1.85 -9.44 1.04
N GLY A 208 -0.86 -9.61 0.16
CA GLY A 208 0.15 -8.60 -0.17
C GLY A 208 1.52 -8.77 0.51
N VAL A 209 1.70 -9.81 1.34
CA VAL A 209 3.00 -10.20 1.93
C VAL A 209 3.13 -11.72 1.96
N PHE A 210 4.35 -12.23 1.79
CA PHE A 210 4.71 -13.65 1.74
C PHE A 210 4.94 -14.29 3.12
N LYS A 211 4.70 -13.57 4.22
CA LYS A 211 4.79 -14.13 5.58
C LYS A 211 3.69 -15.16 5.89
N ALA A 212 2.63 -15.19 5.08
CA ALA A 212 1.57 -16.18 5.14
C ALA A 212 0.86 -16.29 3.79
N TYR A 213 0.23 -17.44 3.55
CA TYR A 213 -0.64 -17.70 2.40
C TYR A 213 -2.07 -17.98 2.88
N HIS A 214 -3.03 -17.79 1.99
CA HIS A 214 -4.43 -18.11 2.30
C HIS A 214 -4.64 -19.63 2.46
N ARG A 215 -5.56 -20.02 3.36
CA ARG A 215 -5.99 -21.43 3.49
C ARG A 215 -6.90 -21.75 2.29
N GLY A 216 -6.35 -22.47 1.30
CA GLY A 216 -6.94 -22.54 -0.03
C GLY A 216 -6.68 -21.26 -0.84
N PHE A 217 -6.90 -21.32 -2.15
CA PHE A 217 -6.71 -20.15 -3.02
C PHE A 217 -7.81 -19.10 -2.75
N GLY A 218 -7.39 -17.86 -2.45
CA GLY A 218 -8.30 -16.76 -2.09
C GLY A 218 -8.94 -16.86 -0.69
N GLY A 219 -8.60 -17.89 0.08
CA GLY A 219 -9.17 -18.16 1.40
C GLY A 219 -10.68 -18.47 1.34
N ASN A 220 -11.35 -18.44 2.51
CA ASN A 220 -12.78 -18.73 2.59
C ASN A 220 -13.64 -17.75 1.77
N GLY A 221 -13.14 -16.54 1.52
CA GLY A 221 -13.83 -15.51 0.74
C GLY A 221 -13.65 -15.65 -0.77
N GLN A 222 -12.76 -16.54 -1.24
CA GLN A 222 -12.37 -16.63 -2.65
C GLN A 222 -11.96 -15.27 -3.23
N ASP A 223 -11.22 -14.49 -2.44
CA ASP A 223 -10.82 -13.15 -2.81
C ASP A 223 -9.71 -13.19 -3.86
N ALA A 224 -9.78 -12.30 -4.86
CA ALA A 224 -8.77 -12.11 -5.90
C ALA A 224 -8.38 -13.38 -6.69
N LEU A 225 -9.29 -14.34 -6.84
CA LEU A 225 -9.03 -15.60 -7.58
C LEU A 225 -8.53 -15.38 -9.00
N THR A 226 -9.08 -14.41 -9.73
CA THR A 226 -8.63 -14.10 -11.11
C THR A 226 -7.14 -13.82 -11.19
N ARG A 227 -6.59 -13.11 -10.18
CA ARG A 227 -5.16 -12.85 -10.07
C ARG A 227 -4.41 -14.10 -9.60
N ILE A 228 -4.86 -14.74 -8.53
CA ILE A 228 -4.14 -15.85 -7.88
C ILE A 228 -4.05 -17.09 -8.79
N LEU A 229 -5.13 -17.41 -9.50
CA LEU A 229 -5.22 -18.55 -10.42
C LEU A 229 -4.86 -18.17 -11.86
N GLY A 230 -4.63 -16.89 -12.14
CA GLY A 230 -4.17 -16.43 -13.45
C GLY A 230 -2.87 -17.12 -13.82
N ARG A 231 -2.78 -17.54 -15.09
CA ARG A 231 -1.55 -18.05 -15.69
C ARG A 231 -0.50 -16.95 -15.70
N MET A 232 0.71 -17.25 -15.22
CA MET A 232 1.85 -16.34 -15.37
C MET A 232 2.24 -16.18 -16.84
N GLU A 233 2.49 -14.95 -17.25
CA GLU A 233 2.89 -14.60 -18.61
C GLU A 233 3.89 -13.45 -18.59
N LEU A 234 5.13 -13.71 -19.06
CA LEU A 234 6.16 -12.69 -19.14
C LEU A 234 5.82 -11.69 -20.25
N GLU A 235 5.74 -10.41 -19.88
CA GLU A 235 5.46 -9.30 -20.78
C GLU A 235 6.74 -8.52 -21.13
N ALA A 236 6.71 -7.81 -22.26
CA ALA A 236 7.77 -6.88 -22.62
C ALA A 236 7.81 -5.71 -21.62
N PRO A 237 8.99 -5.31 -21.10
CA PRO A 237 9.06 -4.21 -20.17
C PRO A 237 8.77 -2.89 -20.88
N ILE A 238 7.99 -2.03 -20.23
CA ILE A 238 7.80 -0.65 -20.66
C ILE A 238 9.02 0.15 -20.18
N LEU A 239 9.82 0.65 -21.12
CA LEU A 239 11.06 1.38 -20.84
C LEU A 239 11.03 2.78 -21.46
N PRO A 240 11.32 3.86 -20.72
CA PRO A 240 11.40 5.21 -21.25
C PRO A 240 12.71 5.48 -21.98
N GLU A 241 12.68 6.43 -22.91
CA GLU A 241 13.88 7.12 -23.40
C GLU A 241 14.33 8.14 -22.34
N ALA A 242 15.02 7.65 -21.30
CA ALA A 242 15.48 8.45 -20.18
C ALA A 242 16.84 7.96 -19.66
N ILE A 243 17.55 8.85 -18.97
CA ILE A 243 18.86 8.58 -18.35
C ILE A 243 18.76 7.29 -17.51
N PRO A 244 19.61 6.28 -17.76
CA PRO A 244 19.69 5.09 -16.91
C PRO A 244 20.02 5.46 -15.47
N ALA A 245 19.26 4.91 -14.51
CA ALA A 245 19.54 5.11 -13.10
C ALA A 245 20.75 4.29 -12.64
N ARG A 246 21.40 4.75 -11.57
CA ARG A 246 22.37 3.97 -10.80
C ARG A 246 21.65 3.22 -9.69
N LEU A 247 21.96 1.94 -9.49
CA LEU A 247 21.36 1.11 -8.46
C LEU A 247 22.37 0.69 -7.42
N PHE A 248 21.91 0.67 -6.17
CA PHE A 248 22.70 0.28 -5.01
C PHE A 248 21.90 -0.70 -4.15
N LYS A 249 22.62 -1.58 -3.46
CA LYS A 249 22.06 -2.57 -2.54
C LYS A 249 22.72 -2.51 -1.18
N GLU A 250 22.49 -1.40 -0.47
CA GLU A 250 23.21 -1.08 0.76
C GLU A 250 22.27 -0.65 1.90
N ASP A 251 22.79 -0.64 3.13
CA ASP A 251 22.16 0.08 4.24
C ASP A 251 22.02 1.55 3.83
N ALA A 252 20.80 2.09 3.95
CA ALA A 252 20.49 3.43 3.49
C ALA A 252 21.41 4.51 4.08
N ARG A 253 21.94 4.34 5.30
CA ARG A 253 22.91 5.30 5.86
C ARG A 253 24.25 5.23 5.16
N VAL A 254 24.71 4.02 4.82
CA VAL A 254 25.98 3.83 4.09
C VAL A 254 25.87 4.45 2.70
N PHE A 255 24.77 4.19 1.99
CA PHE A 255 24.45 4.81 0.71
C PHE A 255 24.57 6.34 0.75
N MET A 256 24.02 6.98 1.78
CA MET A 256 24.05 8.44 1.90
C MET A 256 25.44 9.03 2.13
N THR A 257 26.40 8.27 2.68
CA THR A 257 27.74 8.82 2.98
C THR A 257 28.59 9.13 1.74
N HIS A 258 28.23 8.62 0.57
CA HIS A 258 29.01 8.79 -0.67
C HIS A 258 28.18 9.35 -1.83
N GLU A 259 26.94 9.77 -1.57
CA GLU A 259 26.06 10.37 -2.56
C GLU A 259 25.63 11.77 -2.14
N SER A 260 25.46 12.67 -3.11
CA SER A 260 24.91 14.01 -2.87
C SER A 260 23.86 14.36 -3.92
N ALA A 261 22.86 15.15 -3.53
CA ALA A 261 21.65 15.34 -4.33
C ALA A 261 21.14 16.77 -4.38
N ASP A 262 20.38 17.08 -5.42
CA ASP A 262 19.49 18.23 -5.40
C ASP A 262 18.19 17.87 -4.65
N ILE A 263 17.72 16.64 -4.82
CA ILE A 263 16.52 16.12 -4.14
C ILE A 263 16.83 14.72 -3.59
N ALA A 264 16.62 14.51 -2.30
CA ALA A 264 16.64 13.19 -1.67
C ALA A 264 15.25 12.81 -1.18
N TYR A 265 14.74 11.68 -1.66
CA TYR A 265 13.46 11.10 -1.27
C TYR A 265 13.65 9.95 -0.28
N PHE A 266 12.81 9.95 0.75
CA PHE A 266 12.82 8.96 1.81
C PHE A 266 11.41 8.38 2.00
N ASP A 267 11.29 7.05 1.84
CA ASP A 267 10.13 6.27 2.24
C ASP A 267 10.55 5.05 3.08
N PRO A 268 11.18 5.28 4.24
CA PRO A 268 11.61 4.18 5.11
C PRO A 268 10.41 3.37 5.62
N PRO A 269 10.66 2.11 6.05
CA PRO A 269 9.67 1.35 6.79
C PRO A 269 9.20 2.11 8.04
N TYR A 270 7.89 2.34 8.16
CA TYR A 270 7.30 3.13 9.25
C TYR A 270 6.62 2.28 10.34
N ASN A 271 6.61 0.95 10.20
CA ASN A 271 5.93 0.03 11.11
C ASN A 271 6.75 -1.26 11.32
N GLN A 272 6.21 -2.26 12.02
CA GLN A 272 6.94 -3.49 12.38
C GLN A 272 7.20 -4.46 11.23
N HIS A 273 6.84 -4.13 9.99
CA HIS A 273 6.92 -5.03 8.85
C HIS A 273 8.34 -5.11 8.28
N GLN A 274 9.04 -6.20 8.60
CA GLN A 274 10.37 -6.50 8.07
C GLN A 274 10.27 -7.04 6.63
N TYR A 275 10.79 -6.28 5.66
CA TYR A 275 10.67 -6.59 4.23
C TYR A 275 11.36 -7.91 3.84
N GLY A 276 12.58 -8.17 4.31
CA GLY A 276 13.24 -9.45 4.04
C GLY A 276 12.44 -10.68 4.46
N SER A 277 11.67 -10.59 5.55
CA SER A 277 10.75 -11.67 5.96
C SER A 277 9.41 -11.65 5.21
N ASN A 278 8.90 -10.46 4.88
CA ASN A 278 7.61 -10.30 4.22
C ASN A 278 7.66 -10.55 2.71
N TYR A 279 8.83 -10.46 2.08
CA TYR A 279 9.05 -10.65 0.65
C TYR A 279 10.11 -11.72 0.37
N HIS A 280 10.34 -12.60 1.36
CA HIS A 280 11.37 -13.62 1.31
C HIS A 280 11.29 -14.50 0.05
N LEU A 281 10.07 -14.77 -0.46
CA LEU A 281 9.87 -15.62 -1.64
C LEU A 281 10.47 -15.00 -2.91
N LEU A 282 10.50 -13.68 -3.03
CA LEU A 282 11.17 -13.00 -4.14
C LEU A 282 12.69 -13.20 -4.04
N ASN A 283 13.26 -13.08 -2.84
CA ASN A 283 14.67 -13.41 -2.61
C ASN A 283 14.98 -14.91 -2.81
N THR A 284 14.06 -15.81 -2.46
CA THR A 284 14.20 -17.25 -2.72
C THR A 284 14.26 -17.54 -4.22
N ILE A 285 13.34 -16.95 -5.01
CA ILE A 285 13.31 -17.09 -6.47
C ILE A 285 14.53 -16.44 -7.12
N LEU A 286 14.96 -15.28 -6.61
CA LEU A 286 16.17 -14.60 -7.08
C LEU A 286 17.41 -15.47 -6.85
N ARG A 287 17.63 -15.91 -5.61
CA ARG A 287 18.85 -16.63 -5.20
C ARG A 287 18.98 -18.00 -5.86
N TRP A 288 17.85 -18.69 -6.08
CA TRP A 288 17.77 -19.96 -6.81
C TRP A 288 18.77 -21.04 -6.35
N ASP A 289 18.98 -21.18 -5.04
CA ASP A 289 19.99 -22.06 -4.44
C ASP A 289 19.52 -23.51 -4.19
N GLY A 290 18.25 -23.83 -4.50
CA GLY A 290 17.67 -25.16 -4.30
C GLY A 290 17.57 -25.61 -2.84
N ARG A 291 17.77 -24.71 -1.87
CA ARG A 291 17.84 -25.09 -0.45
C ARG A 291 16.51 -25.69 0.04
N PRO A 292 16.49 -26.89 0.62
CA PRO A 292 15.27 -27.51 1.15
C PRO A 292 14.53 -26.62 2.16
N MET A 293 13.20 -26.55 2.03
CA MET A 293 12.33 -25.73 2.89
C MET A 293 11.26 -26.60 3.53
N LEU A 294 11.67 -27.47 4.45
CA LEU A 294 10.78 -28.40 5.13
C LEU A 294 9.64 -27.68 5.87
N LEU A 295 8.46 -28.31 5.93
CA LEU A 295 7.33 -27.85 6.72
C LEU A 295 7.42 -28.56 8.09
N ASP A 296 8.09 -27.95 9.07
CA ASP A 296 8.21 -28.57 10.40
C ASP A 296 6.88 -28.53 11.17
N PRO A 297 6.49 -29.65 11.82
CA PRO A 297 5.41 -29.65 12.79
C PRO A 297 5.89 -28.98 14.09
N VAL A 298 5.62 -27.66 14.21
CA VAL A 298 5.72 -26.84 15.43
C VAL A 298 7.14 -26.74 16.04
N LEU A 299 7.71 -25.53 16.06
CA LEU A 299 8.92 -25.23 16.84
C LEU A 299 8.61 -24.40 18.09
N GLU A 300 9.43 -24.61 19.12
CA GLU A 300 9.40 -23.94 20.43
C GLU A 300 9.75 -22.43 20.38
N ASP A 301 10.31 -21.92 19.27
CA ASP A 301 10.87 -20.57 19.16
C ASP A 301 9.90 -19.50 18.61
N GLY A 302 8.62 -19.82 18.44
CA GLY A 302 7.55 -18.86 18.15
C GLY A 302 7.57 -18.25 16.74
N LEU A 303 8.49 -18.66 15.86
CA LEU A 303 8.48 -18.30 14.44
C LEU A 303 7.91 -19.47 13.62
N SER A 304 6.71 -19.28 13.09
CA SER A 304 6.06 -20.30 12.26
C SER A 304 6.88 -20.57 10.98
N LYS A 305 7.55 -21.74 10.90
CA LYS A 305 8.14 -22.30 9.67
C LYS A 305 7.11 -22.63 8.58
N LYS A 306 5.82 -22.41 8.85
CA LYS A 306 4.71 -22.62 7.91
C LYS A 306 4.91 -21.88 6.60
N ALA A 307 5.50 -20.68 6.62
CA ALA A 307 5.77 -19.91 5.41
C ALA A 307 7.09 -20.25 4.70
N GLY A 308 7.98 -21.05 5.32
CA GLY A 308 9.27 -21.41 4.71
C GLY A 308 10.19 -20.21 4.51
N ILE A 309 10.31 -19.35 5.53
CA ILE A 309 11.12 -18.12 5.49
C ILE A 309 12.58 -18.46 5.79
N PRO A 310 13.54 -18.21 4.86
CA PRO A 310 14.96 -18.47 5.10
C PRO A 310 15.54 -17.57 6.21
N VAL A 311 16.31 -18.12 7.15
CA VAL A 311 16.86 -17.40 8.31
C VAL A 311 17.74 -16.20 7.94
N GLU A 312 18.31 -16.21 6.73
CA GLU A 312 19.14 -15.16 6.15
C GLU A 312 18.42 -13.81 6.08
N TRP A 313 17.08 -13.76 6.09
CA TRP A 313 16.34 -12.49 6.12
C TRP A 313 16.78 -11.59 7.27
N LYS A 314 17.30 -12.15 8.37
CA LYS A 314 17.81 -11.40 9.51
C LYS A 314 19.02 -10.52 9.16
N GLN A 315 19.72 -10.80 8.07
CA GLN A 315 20.84 -10.00 7.58
C GLN A 315 20.39 -8.63 7.05
N THR A 316 19.16 -8.53 6.55
CA THR A 316 18.52 -7.27 6.09
C THR A 316 17.47 -6.77 7.10
N ARG A 317 17.60 -7.13 8.38
CA ARG A 317 16.69 -6.67 9.44
C ARG A 317 16.85 -5.15 9.62
N SER A 318 15.82 -4.41 9.19
CA SER A 318 15.79 -2.96 9.28
C SER A 318 15.51 -2.49 10.71
N GLN A 319 16.34 -1.57 11.20
CA GLN A 319 16.17 -0.87 12.49
C GLN A 319 14.99 0.12 12.45
N PHE A 320 14.64 0.64 11.28
CA PHE A 320 13.45 1.48 11.08
C PHE A 320 12.14 0.75 11.44
N CYS A 321 12.11 -0.58 11.28
CA CYS A 321 10.95 -1.38 11.63
C CYS A 321 10.82 -1.64 13.15
N VAL A 322 11.77 -1.20 13.97
CA VAL A 322 11.77 -1.45 15.42
C VAL A 322 11.41 -0.15 16.14
N LYS A 323 10.25 -0.10 16.80
CA LYS A 323 9.68 1.15 17.38
C LYS A 323 10.67 1.98 18.19
N ARG A 324 11.40 1.31 19.09
CA ARG A 324 12.39 1.94 19.99
C ARG A 324 13.66 2.44 19.27
N GLU A 325 13.95 1.92 18.08
CA GLU A 325 15.16 2.24 17.29
C GLU A 325 14.84 3.21 16.13
N ALA A 326 13.56 3.32 15.73
CA ALA A 326 13.14 4.09 14.56
C ALA A 326 13.56 5.58 14.62
N ARG A 327 13.39 6.24 15.76
CA ARG A 327 13.76 7.66 15.94
C ARG A 327 15.24 7.90 15.68
N GLN A 328 16.10 7.10 16.32
CA GLN A 328 17.56 7.22 16.16
C GLN A 328 18.01 6.85 14.74
N SER A 329 17.36 5.85 14.13
CA SER A 329 17.66 5.43 12.76
C SER A 329 17.38 6.55 11.75
N ILE A 330 16.25 7.25 11.90
CA ILE A 330 15.91 8.40 11.05
C ILE A 330 16.88 9.57 11.29
N ALA A 331 17.18 9.89 12.55
CA ALA A 331 18.14 10.96 12.87
C ALA A 331 19.50 10.70 12.22
N ALA A 332 20.05 9.49 12.40
CA ALA A 332 21.34 9.10 11.83
C ALA A 332 21.35 9.09 10.30
N LEU A 333 20.24 8.69 9.66
CA LEU A 333 20.10 8.76 8.20
C LEU A 333 20.13 10.20 7.69
N LEU A 334 19.40 11.09 8.35
CA LEU A 334 19.37 12.48 7.99
C LEU A 334 20.73 13.16 8.25
N ASP A 335 21.46 12.77 9.30
CA ASP A 335 22.83 13.27 9.59
C ASP A 335 23.83 12.92 8.49
N ALA A 336 23.67 11.75 7.86
CA ALA A 336 24.51 11.32 6.75
C ALA A 336 24.12 11.96 5.40
N CYS A 337 23.01 12.69 5.33
CA CYS A 337 22.45 13.18 4.07
C CYS A 337 23.06 14.52 3.63
N ASP A 338 23.65 14.53 2.44
CA ASP A 338 24.02 15.75 1.72
C ASP A 338 23.05 16.00 0.54
N ALA A 339 21.96 16.74 0.81
CA ALA A 339 21.00 17.11 -0.22
C ALA A 339 20.41 18.50 0.00
N ALA A 340 20.10 19.20 -1.12
CA ALA A 340 19.49 20.53 -1.08
C ALA A 340 18.04 20.50 -0.60
N LYS A 341 17.28 19.49 -1.05
CA LYS A 341 15.88 19.28 -0.69
C LYS A 341 15.71 17.87 -0.13
N LEU A 342 15.08 17.76 1.05
CA LEU A 342 14.67 16.48 1.63
C LEU A 342 13.17 16.31 1.43
N VAL A 343 12.75 15.15 0.92
CA VAL A 343 11.32 14.81 0.78
C VAL A 343 11.07 13.52 1.54
N PHE A 344 10.48 13.64 2.72
CA PHE A 344 10.21 12.52 3.61
C PHE A 344 8.74 12.12 3.54
N SER A 345 8.45 10.94 3.00
CA SER A 345 7.12 10.35 3.02
C SER A 345 6.91 9.61 4.32
N TRP A 346 5.82 9.91 5.03
CA TRP A 346 5.56 9.30 6.32
C TRP A 346 4.07 9.10 6.58
N ASN A 347 3.73 7.92 7.10
CA ASN A 347 2.38 7.60 7.50
C ASN A 347 2.12 8.04 8.95
N ALA A 348 0.97 8.65 9.20
CA ALA A 348 0.58 9.12 10.54
C ALA A 348 0.44 8.00 11.58
N ASP A 349 0.17 6.76 11.14
CA ASP A 349 0.10 5.57 11.99
C ASP A 349 1.48 4.88 12.16
N GLY A 350 2.57 5.57 11.79
CA GLY A 350 3.93 5.08 11.92
C GLY A 350 4.44 5.00 13.36
N HIS A 351 5.65 4.46 13.53
CA HIS A 351 6.33 4.38 14.83
C HIS A 351 6.56 5.74 15.49
N LEU A 352 6.70 6.80 14.67
CA LEU A 352 6.84 8.19 15.06
C LEU A 352 5.58 8.96 14.68
N SER A 353 5.14 9.84 15.58
CA SER A 353 4.05 10.77 15.30
C SER A 353 4.48 11.83 14.28
N GLY A 354 3.52 12.56 13.70
CA GLY A 354 3.85 13.70 12.86
C GLY A 354 4.62 14.80 13.63
N GLU A 355 4.36 14.97 14.93
CA GLU A 355 5.09 15.91 15.77
C GLU A 355 6.56 15.49 15.99
N ASP A 356 6.81 14.20 16.18
CA ASP A 356 8.18 13.64 16.22
C ASP A 356 8.92 13.94 14.90
N MET A 357 8.24 13.78 13.76
CA MET A 357 8.83 14.08 12.45
C MET A 357 9.13 15.57 12.29
N VAL A 358 8.23 16.46 12.73
CA VAL A 358 8.49 17.91 12.75
C VAL A 358 9.71 18.24 13.59
N GLU A 359 9.84 17.62 14.76
CA GLU A 359 10.98 17.84 15.67
C GLU A 359 12.32 17.39 15.03
N LEU A 360 12.33 16.25 14.33
CA LEU A 360 13.53 15.73 13.66
C LEU A 360 13.93 16.54 12.42
N LEU A 361 12.95 17.09 11.70
CA LEU A 361 13.18 17.70 10.38
C LEU A 361 13.32 19.23 10.42
N SER A 362 12.61 19.92 11.33
CA SER A 362 12.66 21.39 11.41
C SER A 362 14.08 21.95 11.62
N PRO A 363 14.95 21.36 12.46
CA PRO A 363 16.30 21.89 12.67
C PRO A 363 17.19 21.88 11.42
N ARG A 364 16.79 21.15 10.36
CA ARG A 364 17.61 20.92 9.16
C ARG A 364 17.37 21.96 8.06
N GLY A 365 16.42 22.87 8.24
CA GLY A 365 16.12 23.90 7.26
C GLY A 365 14.66 24.33 7.29
N GLN A 366 14.20 25.02 6.24
CA GLN A 366 12.80 25.40 6.16
C GLN A 366 11.93 24.17 5.86
N LEU A 367 11.06 23.81 6.80
CA LEU A 367 10.12 22.69 6.68
C LEU A 367 8.74 23.17 6.19
N ASP A 368 8.27 22.55 5.10
CA ASP A 368 6.91 22.62 4.62
C ASP A 368 6.26 21.21 4.68
N ILE A 369 4.97 21.13 5.02
CA ILE A 369 4.24 19.86 5.16
C ILE A 369 3.11 19.80 4.13
N VAL A 370 3.06 18.72 3.36
CA VAL A 370 2.03 18.46 2.36
C VAL A 370 1.23 17.22 2.80
N ALA A 371 -0.08 17.36 2.96
CA ALA A 371 -0.95 16.21 3.18
C ALA A 371 -1.23 15.52 1.83
N LEU A 372 -0.98 14.21 1.78
CA LEU A 372 -1.38 13.36 0.67
C LEU A 372 -2.69 12.68 1.07
N ASP A 373 -3.79 13.10 0.46
CA ASP A 373 -5.07 12.43 0.65
C ASP A 373 -5.01 11.00 0.12
N TYR A 374 -4.74 10.04 1.00
CA TYR A 374 -4.72 8.63 0.66
C TYR A 374 -5.67 7.79 1.52
N VAL A 375 -6.18 6.71 0.91
CA VAL A 375 -6.91 5.64 1.59
C VAL A 375 -5.95 4.47 1.70
N SER A 376 -5.46 4.19 2.91
CA SER A 376 -4.56 3.06 3.20
C SER A 376 -4.98 1.75 2.52
N TYR A 377 -3.98 1.02 2.02
CA TYR A 377 -4.09 -0.37 1.58
C TYR A 377 -4.70 -1.26 2.69
N ARG A 378 -5.75 -2.03 2.34
CA ARG A 378 -6.59 -2.78 3.28
C ARG A 378 -6.16 -4.25 3.37
N GLY A 379 -4.99 -4.52 3.94
CA GLY A 379 -4.52 -5.89 4.22
C GLY A 379 -4.82 -6.32 5.68
N GLY A 380 -5.57 -7.41 5.87
CA GLY A 380 -5.76 -8.06 7.18
C GLY A 380 -7.06 -7.77 7.94
N ARG A 381 -7.20 -8.40 9.13
CA ARG A 381 -8.40 -8.32 9.99
C ARG A 381 -8.69 -6.86 10.41
N GLN A 382 -9.89 -6.39 10.08
CA GLN A 382 -10.40 -5.08 10.47
C GLN A 382 -10.77 -5.11 11.95
N SER A 383 -10.17 -4.26 12.78
CA SER A 383 -10.55 -4.07 14.19
C SER A 383 -11.51 -2.90 14.33
N ALA A 384 -12.50 -3.01 15.21
CA ALA A 384 -13.47 -1.93 15.44
C ALA A 384 -12.87 -0.61 15.94
N SER A 385 -11.66 -0.66 16.52
CA SER A 385 -10.90 0.50 17.02
C SER A 385 -9.96 1.13 15.98
N ARG A 386 -9.80 0.54 14.79
CA ARG A 386 -9.00 1.17 13.73
C ARG A 386 -9.92 2.14 13.00
N SER A 387 -9.68 3.45 13.16
CA SER A 387 -10.17 4.40 12.17
C SER A 387 -9.65 3.92 10.81
N ALA A 388 -10.52 3.80 9.82
CA ALA A 388 -10.20 3.19 8.53
C ALA A 388 -9.30 4.08 7.65
N ARG A 389 -8.43 4.91 8.25
CA ARG A 389 -7.99 6.18 7.68
C ARG A 389 -6.52 6.48 8.05
N SER A 390 -5.56 5.84 7.39
CA SER A 390 -4.16 6.29 7.51
C SER A 390 -3.97 7.60 6.74
N ARG A 391 -3.38 8.61 7.38
CA ARG A 391 -2.95 9.85 6.71
C ARG A 391 -1.50 9.69 6.24
N GLU A 392 -1.18 10.20 5.07
CA GLU A 392 0.20 10.22 4.57
C GLU A 392 0.64 11.67 4.38
N TYR A 393 1.81 12.00 4.93
CA TYR A 393 2.39 13.33 4.86
C TYR A 393 3.69 13.27 4.08
N LEU A 394 3.93 14.31 3.28
CA LEU A 394 5.26 14.63 2.80
C LEU A 394 5.79 15.80 3.62
N PHE A 395 6.91 15.55 4.30
CA PHE A 395 7.70 16.59 4.92
C PHE A 395 8.78 17.03 3.93
N VAL A 396 8.73 18.28 3.49
CA VAL A 396 9.65 18.84 2.51
C VAL A 396 10.55 19.85 3.21
N VAL A 397 11.85 19.57 3.27
CA VAL A 397 12.85 20.45 3.89
C VAL A 397 13.72 21.09 2.83
N ASP A 398 13.81 22.41 2.86
CA ASP A 398 14.86 23.16 2.16
C ASP A 398 16.06 23.37 3.07
N THR A 399 17.11 22.59 2.87
CA THR A 399 18.30 22.60 3.74
C THR A 399 19.17 23.84 3.56
N ARG A 400 18.95 24.59 2.48
CA ARG A 400 19.65 25.84 2.17
C ARG A 400 18.95 27.07 2.74
N ALA A 401 17.70 26.93 3.19
CA ALA A 401 16.93 28.00 3.81
C ALA A 401 17.05 27.92 5.34
N ALA A 402 16.98 29.08 6.01
CA ALA A 402 17.01 29.13 7.47
C ALA A 402 15.81 28.37 8.07
N SER A 403 16.08 27.61 9.15
CA SER A 403 15.03 26.95 9.92
C SER A 403 13.96 27.95 10.35
N ARG A 404 12.69 27.58 10.16
CA ARG A 404 11.55 28.30 10.73
C ARG A 404 11.26 27.81 12.15
N ASP A 405 10.43 28.56 12.87
CA ASP A 405 9.91 28.15 14.17
C ASP A 405 9.14 26.82 14.06
N SER A 406 9.62 25.80 14.78
CA SER A 406 8.95 24.49 14.90
C SER A 406 7.48 24.60 15.33
N GLY A 407 7.11 25.65 16.07
CA GLY A 407 5.73 25.94 16.45
C GLY A 407 4.82 26.14 15.23
N LEU A 408 5.27 26.85 14.20
CA LEU A 408 4.50 27.07 12.98
C LEU A 408 4.30 25.77 12.18
N ALA A 409 5.31 24.90 12.13
CA ALA A 409 5.21 23.60 11.48
C ALA A 409 4.23 22.67 12.21
N ARG A 410 4.24 22.65 13.56
CA ARG A 410 3.25 21.91 14.37
C ARG A 410 1.82 22.42 14.15
N LEU A 411 1.64 23.74 14.11
CA LEU A 411 0.34 24.35 13.81
C LEU A 411 -0.14 23.95 12.40
N SER A 412 0.73 24.01 11.39
CA SER A 412 0.41 23.58 10.04
C SER A 412 0.00 22.11 9.97
N LEU A 413 0.73 21.22 10.66
CA LEU A 413 0.38 19.80 10.75
C LEU A 413 -0.99 19.58 11.41
N SER A 414 -1.25 20.27 12.52
CA SER A 414 -2.53 20.21 13.25
C SER A 414 -3.69 20.68 12.38
N GLU A 415 -3.51 21.79 11.65
CA GLU A 415 -4.51 22.30 10.71
C GLU A 415 -4.80 21.30 9.57
N LEU A 416 -3.77 20.67 9.01
CA LEU A 416 -3.93 19.65 7.96
C LEU A 416 -4.66 18.41 8.50
N ALA A 417 -4.27 17.94 9.68
CA ALA A 417 -4.93 16.81 10.36
C ALA A 417 -6.40 17.11 10.65
N GLY A 418 -6.71 18.29 11.17
CA GLY A 418 -8.08 18.72 11.48
C GLY A 418 -8.95 18.88 10.24
N ARG A 419 -8.41 19.41 9.13
CA ARG A 419 -9.11 19.50 7.84
C ARG A 419 -9.48 18.12 7.30
N ASP A 420 -8.52 17.20 7.29
CA ASP A 420 -8.75 15.83 6.82
C ASP A 420 -9.81 15.11 7.67
N GLU A 421 -9.72 15.26 9.00
CA GLU A 421 -10.72 14.73 9.92
C GLU A 421 -12.11 15.28 9.62
N ALA A 422 -12.19 16.60 9.44
CA ALA A 422 -13.44 17.29 9.15
C ALA A 422 -14.12 16.72 7.88
N LEU A 423 -13.34 16.40 6.85
CA LEU A 423 -13.85 15.89 5.58
C LEU A 423 -14.18 14.39 5.59
N ARG A 424 -13.58 13.60 6.49
CA ARG A 424 -13.74 12.13 6.49
C ARG A 424 -14.69 11.62 7.58
N SER A 425 -14.96 12.41 8.61
CA SER A 425 -15.75 11.99 9.76
C SER A 425 -17.23 11.74 9.46
N SER A 426 -17.85 10.96 10.36
CA SER A 426 -19.31 10.88 10.47
C SER A 426 -19.71 11.78 11.63
N TYR A 427 -20.82 12.47 11.51
CA TYR A 427 -21.29 13.41 12.53
C TYR A 427 -22.64 12.99 13.09
N ASP A 428 -22.88 13.39 14.34
CA ASP A 428 -24.20 13.34 14.96
C ASP A 428 -25.01 14.57 14.54
N PRO A 429 -26.10 14.41 13.77
CA PRO A 429 -26.92 15.52 13.31
C PRO A 429 -27.46 16.41 14.43
N LEU A 430 -27.74 15.85 15.62
CA LEU A 430 -28.24 16.61 16.76
C LEU A 430 -27.15 17.50 17.35
N LYS A 431 -25.93 16.98 17.49
CA LYS A 431 -24.77 17.77 17.93
C LYS A 431 -24.44 18.86 16.92
N VAL A 432 -24.45 18.53 15.62
CA VAL A 432 -24.23 19.50 14.54
C VAL A 432 -25.26 20.63 14.60
N THR A 433 -26.54 20.29 14.67
CA THR A 433 -27.63 21.29 14.73
C THR A 433 -27.47 22.22 15.93
N ALA A 434 -27.11 21.67 17.10
CA ALA A 434 -26.90 22.45 18.31
C ALA A 434 -25.64 23.34 18.23
N ALA A 435 -24.50 22.77 17.81
CA ALA A 435 -23.22 23.46 17.78
C ALA A 435 -23.17 24.59 16.75
N PHE A 436 -23.86 24.44 15.62
CA PHE A 436 -23.88 25.45 14.55
C PHE A 436 -25.17 26.28 14.52
N CYS A 437 -26.07 26.07 15.50
CA CYS A 437 -27.35 26.76 15.61
C CYS A 437 -28.22 26.69 14.33
N LEU A 438 -28.10 25.60 13.56
CA LEU A 438 -28.73 25.46 12.24
C LEU A 438 -30.25 25.69 12.32
N GLY A 439 -30.72 26.71 11.59
CA GLY A 439 -32.14 27.06 11.52
C GLY A 439 -32.62 28.04 12.60
N SER A 440 -31.74 28.52 13.49
CA SER A 440 -32.09 29.55 14.47
C SER A 440 -31.80 30.99 14.00
N GLY A 441 -31.07 31.16 12.89
CA GLY A 441 -30.69 32.47 12.34
C GLY A 441 -29.61 33.20 13.16
N LEU A 442 -28.90 32.48 14.03
CA LEU A 442 -27.81 32.99 14.89
C LEU A 442 -26.48 32.30 14.58
N ASP A 443 -26.32 31.85 13.34
CA ASP A 443 -25.26 30.95 12.91
C ASP A 443 -23.91 31.71 12.89
N GLU A 444 -23.02 31.46 13.86
CA GLU A 444 -21.64 32.00 13.83
C GLU A 444 -20.92 31.57 12.53
N PHE A 445 -21.29 30.39 12.02
CA PHE A 445 -20.76 29.78 10.80
C PHE A 445 -21.87 29.53 9.76
N PRO A 446 -22.23 30.53 8.94
CA PRO A 446 -23.18 30.35 7.84
C PRO A 446 -22.78 29.23 6.87
N GLU A 447 -21.48 28.96 6.76
CA GLU A 447 -20.92 27.90 5.92
C GLU A 447 -21.39 26.50 6.33
N SER A 448 -21.79 26.31 7.59
CA SER A 448 -22.32 25.03 8.11
C SER A 448 -23.58 24.57 7.37
N GLY A 449 -24.41 25.49 6.86
CA GLY A 449 -25.63 25.16 6.12
C GLY A 449 -25.40 24.48 4.77
N VAL A 450 -24.18 24.61 4.21
CA VAL A 450 -23.78 24.00 2.93
C VAL A 450 -22.57 23.06 3.06
N PHE A 451 -21.99 22.97 4.26
CA PHE A 451 -20.87 22.08 4.53
C PHE A 451 -21.28 20.60 4.51
N PHE A 452 -22.46 20.29 5.04
CA PHE A 452 -22.92 18.91 5.17
C PHE A 452 -23.81 18.47 4.00
N ALA A 453 -23.86 17.16 3.79
CA ALA A 453 -24.94 16.52 3.07
C ALA A 453 -26.28 16.75 3.80
N LYS A 454 -27.40 16.52 3.11
CA LYS A 454 -28.76 16.82 3.62
C LYS A 454 -29.10 16.14 4.95
N ASP A 455 -28.45 15.04 5.30
CA ASP A 455 -28.67 14.32 6.55
C ASP A 455 -27.78 14.78 7.71
N LEU A 456 -26.91 15.77 7.47
CA LEU A 456 -25.91 16.31 8.41
C LEU A 456 -24.87 15.30 8.91
N ARG A 457 -24.89 14.05 8.44
CA ARG A 457 -23.98 13.00 8.93
C ARG A 457 -22.65 13.00 8.22
N LYS A 458 -22.61 13.51 7.00
CA LYS A 458 -21.42 13.52 6.15
C LYS A 458 -21.16 14.92 5.60
N PRO A 459 -19.90 15.29 5.38
CA PRO A 459 -19.58 16.45 4.55
C PRO A 459 -20.19 16.28 3.15
N GLY A 460 -20.69 17.37 2.57
CA GLY A 460 -21.21 17.44 1.22
C GLY A 460 -20.12 17.78 0.20
N ASP A 461 -20.49 17.84 -1.09
CA ASP A 461 -19.53 18.04 -2.19
C ASP A 461 -18.74 19.36 -2.09
N ALA A 462 -19.33 20.39 -1.49
CA ALA A 462 -18.71 21.71 -1.31
C ALA A 462 -17.79 21.81 -0.09
N ALA A 463 -17.73 20.77 0.77
CA ALA A 463 -17.05 20.84 2.06
C ALA A 463 -15.56 21.20 1.95
N THR A 464 -14.86 20.62 0.96
CA THR A 464 -13.44 20.88 0.72
C THR A 464 -13.20 22.34 0.34
N ASP A 465 -14.03 22.90 -0.54
CA ASP A 465 -13.90 24.27 -1.01
C ASP A 465 -14.21 25.27 0.10
N ILE A 466 -15.21 24.97 0.94
CA ILE A 466 -15.54 25.75 2.15
C ILE A 466 -14.33 25.84 3.09
N LEU A 467 -13.76 24.69 3.48
CA LEU A 467 -12.60 24.67 4.38
C LEU A 467 -11.37 25.32 3.74
N THR A 468 -11.27 25.30 2.42
CA THR A 468 -10.13 25.92 1.70
C THR A 468 -10.26 27.44 1.67
N ALA A 469 -11.47 27.96 1.46
CA ALA A 469 -11.76 29.39 1.37
C ALA A 469 -11.78 30.10 2.74
N MET A 470 -12.03 29.38 3.83
CA MET A 470 -12.05 29.95 5.18
C MET A 470 -10.67 30.50 5.62
N GLU A 471 -10.71 31.68 6.24
CA GLU A 471 -9.55 32.28 6.91
C GLU A 471 -9.00 31.31 7.99
N PRO A 472 -7.66 31.17 8.15
CA PRO A 472 -7.05 30.18 9.04
C PRO A 472 -7.59 30.13 10.49
N ARG A 473 -7.71 31.27 11.17
CA ARG A 473 -8.22 31.28 12.56
C ARG A 473 -9.69 30.89 12.63
N ARG A 474 -10.52 31.40 11.72
CA ARG A 474 -11.95 31.02 11.62
C ARG A 474 -12.11 29.54 11.33
N ARG A 475 -11.32 29.02 10.38
CA ARG A 475 -11.27 27.61 10.03
C ARG A 475 -10.90 26.72 11.22
N GLY A 476 -9.91 27.13 12.02
CA GLY A 476 -9.52 26.39 13.23
C GLY A 476 -10.69 26.20 14.18
N ARG A 477 -11.43 27.28 14.50
CA ARG A 477 -12.62 27.23 15.36
C ARG A 477 -13.76 26.41 14.75
N PHE A 478 -13.95 26.50 13.42
CA PHE A 478 -14.94 25.69 12.72
C PHE A 478 -14.64 24.19 12.82
N ILE A 479 -13.37 23.80 12.60
CA ILE A 479 -12.92 22.40 12.72
C ILE A 479 -13.03 21.90 14.17
N GLU A 480 -12.72 22.74 15.15
CA GLU A 480 -12.90 22.40 16.57
C GLU A 480 -14.37 22.10 16.91
N ALA A 481 -15.29 22.96 16.45
CA ALA A 481 -16.73 22.73 16.58
C ALA A 481 -17.19 21.45 15.87
N LEU A 482 -16.67 21.17 14.66
CA LEU A 482 -16.93 19.92 13.95
C LEU A 482 -16.45 18.70 14.75
N SER A 483 -15.24 18.76 15.30
CA SER A 483 -14.64 17.65 16.06
C SER A 483 -15.51 17.26 17.26
N ALA A 484 -16.08 18.23 17.97
CA ALA A 484 -17.03 17.99 19.07
C ALA A 484 -18.33 17.29 18.62
N CYS A 485 -18.68 17.37 17.34
CA CYS A 485 -19.88 16.75 16.76
C CYS A 485 -19.62 15.37 16.12
N ALA A 486 -18.36 15.00 15.91
CA ALA A 486 -18.00 13.76 15.21
C ALA A 486 -18.27 12.51 16.06
N CYS A 487 -18.70 11.43 15.39
CA CYS A 487 -18.78 10.11 16.02
C CYS A 487 -17.37 9.60 16.33
N CYS A 488 -17.14 9.19 17.58
CA CYS A 488 -15.80 8.84 18.05
C CYS A 488 -15.38 7.40 17.65
N ASP A 489 -16.34 6.48 17.54
CA ASP A 489 -16.10 5.10 17.10
C ASP A 489 -17.30 4.48 16.37
N ILE A 490 -17.19 3.21 16.00
CA ILE A 490 -18.23 2.47 15.27
C ILE A 490 -19.48 2.25 16.14
N VAL A 491 -19.31 2.07 17.44
CA VAL A 491 -20.43 1.85 18.38
C VAL A 491 -21.20 3.15 18.55
N ASP A 492 -20.51 4.28 18.69
CA ASP A 492 -21.11 5.62 18.72
C ASP A 492 -21.83 5.92 17.41
N GLU A 493 -21.21 5.65 16.26
CA GLU A 493 -21.84 5.82 14.94
C GLU A 493 -23.11 4.96 14.78
N LEU A 494 -23.07 3.70 15.23
CA LEU A 494 -24.25 2.82 15.23
C LEU A 494 -25.33 3.28 16.22
N THR A 495 -24.95 3.85 17.36
CA THR A 495 -25.88 4.42 18.35
C THR A 495 -26.61 5.66 17.79
N VAL A 496 -25.89 6.52 17.06
CA VAL A 496 -26.49 7.65 16.33
C VAL A 496 -27.45 7.16 15.26
N LEU A 497 -27.06 6.14 14.47
CA LEU A 497 -27.93 5.52 13.46
C LEU A 497 -29.21 4.93 14.08
N GLU A 498 -29.10 4.23 15.20
CA GLU A 498 -30.22 3.67 15.96
C GLU A 498 -31.19 4.79 16.38
N SER A 499 -30.67 5.84 17.02
CA SER A 499 -31.47 6.97 17.52
C SER A 499 -32.23 7.68 16.39
N LEU A 500 -31.57 7.94 15.26
CA LEU A 500 -32.19 8.57 14.09
C LEU A 500 -33.26 7.67 13.48
N ALA A 501 -32.97 6.38 13.28
CA ALA A 501 -33.90 5.44 12.69
C ALA A 501 -35.16 5.27 13.55
N VAL A 502 -35.01 5.16 14.88
CA VAL A 502 -36.13 5.13 15.83
C VAL A 502 -36.96 6.40 15.75
N SER A 503 -36.33 7.58 15.67
CA SER A 503 -37.06 8.85 15.52
C SER A 503 -37.83 8.93 14.19
N PHE A 504 -37.29 8.39 13.09
CA PHE A 504 -38.00 8.36 11.82
C PHE A 504 -39.21 7.42 11.88
N VAL A 505 -39.05 6.24 12.47
CA VAL A 505 -40.17 5.30 12.69
C VAL A 505 -41.25 5.94 13.56
N SER A 506 -40.89 6.61 14.65
CA SER A 506 -41.87 7.25 15.55
C SER A 506 -42.63 8.40 14.88
N LYS A 507 -42.02 9.06 13.89
CA LYS A 507 -42.63 10.13 13.09
C LYS A 507 -43.39 9.61 11.86
N GLY A 508 -43.42 8.30 11.62
CA GLY A 508 -44.05 7.68 10.46
C GLY A 508 -43.25 7.80 9.15
N ASP A 509 -42.02 8.33 9.18
CA ASP A 509 -41.14 8.42 8.01
C ASP A 509 -40.37 7.10 7.80
N LEU A 510 -41.09 6.10 7.29
CA LEU A 510 -40.50 4.78 7.03
C LEU A 510 -39.41 4.82 5.95
N ALA A 511 -39.47 5.77 5.02
CA ALA A 511 -38.47 5.92 3.97
C ALA A 511 -37.14 6.46 4.55
N GLY A 512 -37.21 7.46 5.43
CA GLY A 512 -36.09 7.96 6.23
C GLY A 512 -35.45 6.85 7.07
N ALA A 513 -36.27 6.08 7.80
CA ALA A 513 -35.80 4.95 8.61
C ALA A 513 -35.05 3.91 7.78
N ARG A 514 -35.57 3.51 6.61
CA ARG A 514 -34.91 2.57 5.69
C ARG A 514 -33.55 3.07 5.20
N ARG A 515 -33.50 4.35 4.82
CA ARG A 515 -32.30 4.98 4.27
C ARG A 515 -31.15 4.96 5.27
N ILE A 516 -31.39 5.47 6.48
CA ILE A 516 -30.40 5.53 7.57
C ILE A 516 -29.98 4.12 8.02
N SER A 517 -30.94 3.22 8.20
CA SER A 517 -30.65 1.84 8.63
C SER A 517 -29.90 1.01 7.59
N GLY A 518 -29.93 1.42 6.31
CA GLY A 518 -29.22 0.76 5.23
C GLY A 518 -27.68 0.79 5.38
N GLU A 519 -27.15 1.73 6.16
CA GLU A 519 -25.70 1.84 6.44
C GLU A 519 -25.23 0.86 7.52
N ALA A 520 -26.12 0.48 8.45
CA ALA A 520 -25.78 -0.28 9.64
C ALA A 520 -25.10 -1.64 9.36
N PRO A 521 -25.52 -2.47 8.39
CA PRO A 521 -24.87 -3.77 8.14
C PRO A 521 -23.38 -3.66 7.86
N ARG A 522 -22.94 -2.58 7.18
CA ARG A 522 -21.53 -2.36 6.88
C ARG A 522 -20.71 -2.10 8.15
N LEU A 523 -21.28 -1.37 9.10
CA LEU A 523 -20.65 -1.03 10.37
C LEU A 523 -20.68 -2.22 11.33
N ILE A 524 -21.83 -2.92 11.44
CA ILE A 524 -21.98 -4.13 12.26
C ILE A 524 -21.00 -5.23 11.81
N ARG A 525 -20.76 -5.39 10.50
CA ARG A 525 -19.76 -6.33 9.99
C ARG A 525 -18.36 -6.11 10.57
N LYS A 526 -18.00 -4.87 10.93
CA LYS A 526 -16.70 -4.54 11.57
C LYS A 526 -16.64 -4.94 13.05
N LEU A 527 -17.80 -5.16 13.68
CA LEU A 527 -17.93 -5.70 15.04
C LEU A 527 -17.94 -7.23 15.08
N ALA A 528 -17.92 -7.93 13.93
CA ALA A 528 -17.96 -9.39 13.84
C ALA A 528 -16.64 -10.06 14.32
N HIS A 529 -16.33 -9.91 15.60
CA HIS A 529 -15.16 -10.40 16.30
C HIS A 529 -15.50 -10.58 17.79
N ASP A 530 -14.98 -11.63 18.44
CA ASP A 530 -15.33 -12.01 19.81
C ASP A 530 -15.22 -10.87 20.83
N LYS A 531 -14.19 -10.03 20.68
CA LYS A 531 -14.00 -8.82 21.51
C LYS A 531 -15.24 -7.91 21.55
N TYR A 532 -16.00 -7.84 20.46
CA TYR A 532 -17.16 -6.96 20.29
C TYR A 532 -18.47 -7.76 20.13
N ALA A 533 -18.51 -9.02 20.58
CA ALA A 533 -19.66 -9.90 20.38
C ALA A 533 -20.94 -9.33 21.00
N LYS A 534 -20.85 -8.73 22.19
CA LYS A 534 -22.00 -8.11 22.86
C LYS A 534 -22.59 -6.95 22.05
N GLU A 535 -21.73 -6.07 21.55
CA GLU A 535 -22.13 -4.93 20.72
C GLU A 535 -22.67 -5.41 19.37
N PHE A 536 -22.04 -6.42 18.76
CA PHE A 536 -22.52 -7.04 17.54
C PHE A 536 -23.95 -7.58 17.71
N ASP A 537 -24.19 -8.41 18.73
CA ASP A 537 -25.50 -9.01 18.99
C ASP A 537 -26.56 -7.94 19.28
N ARG A 538 -26.23 -6.94 20.11
CA ARG A 538 -27.12 -5.79 20.38
C ARG A 538 -27.57 -5.13 19.08
N PHE A 539 -26.62 -4.74 18.21
CA PHE A 539 -26.98 -4.01 17.00
C PHE A 539 -27.67 -4.89 15.95
N ILE A 540 -27.37 -6.19 15.89
CA ILE A 540 -28.13 -7.14 15.06
C ILE A 540 -29.61 -7.13 15.49
N VAL A 541 -29.89 -7.28 16.78
CA VAL A 541 -31.27 -7.30 17.32
C VAL A 541 -31.96 -5.96 17.05
N THR A 542 -31.33 -4.85 17.40
CA THR A 542 -31.86 -3.49 17.20
C THR A 542 -32.21 -3.23 15.74
N PHE A 543 -31.28 -3.45 14.81
CA PHE A 543 -31.52 -3.14 13.40
C PHE A 543 -32.44 -4.14 12.69
N ASN A 544 -32.58 -5.37 13.21
CA ASN A 544 -33.64 -6.29 12.79
C ASN A 544 -35.02 -5.76 13.20
N ALA A 545 -35.18 -5.27 14.43
CA ALA A 545 -36.44 -4.69 14.90
C ALA A 545 -36.83 -3.44 14.09
N ILE A 546 -35.87 -2.55 13.82
CA ILE A 546 -36.07 -1.39 12.94
C ILE A 546 -36.42 -1.83 11.52
N GLY A 547 -35.72 -2.84 10.99
CA GLY A 547 -35.99 -3.42 9.67
C GLY A 547 -37.42 -3.94 9.54
N ALA A 548 -37.92 -4.62 10.56
CA ALA A 548 -39.31 -5.06 10.64
C ALA A 548 -40.28 -3.87 10.69
N ALA A 549 -40.03 -2.89 11.55
CA ALA A 549 -40.89 -1.71 11.70
C ALA A 549 -41.02 -0.89 10.41
N CYS A 550 -40.00 -0.88 9.55
CA CYS A 550 -40.02 -0.18 8.28
C CYS A 550 -40.26 -1.08 7.05
N ASN A 551 -40.53 -2.38 7.23
CA ASN A 551 -40.71 -3.37 6.16
C ASN A 551 -39.52 -3.47 5.17
N SER A 552 -38.28 -3.44 5.69
CA SER A 552 -37.05 -3.51 4.89
C SER A 552 -36.53 -4.94 4.75
N VAL A 553 -37.04 -5.68 3.77
CA VAL A 553 -36.60 -7.06 3.46
C VAL A 553 -35.09 -7.14 3.18
N GLY A 554 -34.55 -6.15 2.46
CA GLY A 554 -33.13 -6.10 2.12
C GLY A 554 -32.20 -5.89 3.33
N LEU A 555 -32.67 -5.19 4.37
CA LEU A 555 -31.88 -5.01 5.60
C LEU A 555 -31.80 -6.32 6.38
N SER A 556 -32.95 -6.96 6.62
CA SER A 556 -33.02 -8.24 7.34
C SER A 556 -32.19 -9.34 6.66
N ALA A 557 -32.21 -9.42 5.33
CA ALA A 557 -31.37 -10.36 4.58
C ALA A 557 -29.86 -10.13 4.80
N LYS A 558 -29.41 -8.85 4.79
CA LYS A 558 -28.01 -8.50 5.04
C LYS A 558 -27.58 -8.83 6.47
N LEU A 559 -28.43 -8.57 7.46
CA LEU A 559 -28.14 -8.86 8.87
C LEU A 559 -28.05 -10.37 9.11
N LYS A 560 -28.95 -11.15 8.52
CA LYS A 560 -28.91 -12.63 8.59
C LYS A 560 -27.61 -13.22 8.04
N ASN A 561 -27.10 -12.68 6.94
CA ASN A 561 -25.79 -13.10 6.39
C ASN A 561 -24.63 -12.79 7.35
N LEU A 562 -24.72 -11.72 8.15
CA LEU A 562 -23.70 -11.39 9.16
C LEU A 562 -23.74 -12.34 10.35
N GLU A 563 -24.92 -12.76 10.80
CA GLU A 563 -25.09 -13.78 11.84
C GLU A 563 -24.45 -15.11 11.42
N GLN A 564 -24.70 -15.55 10.18
CA GLN A 564 -24.08 -16.76 9.61
C GLN A 564 -22.55 -16.65 9.54
N LEU A 565 -22.03 -15.49 9.13
CA LEU A 565 -20.59 -15.22 9.09
C LEU A 565 -19.96 -15.31 10.49
N MET A 566 -20.63 -14.80 11.52
CA MET A 566 -20.14 -14.86 12.91
C MET A 566 -20.14 -16.31 13.42
N GLN A 567 -21.18 -17.09 13.14
CA GLN A 567 -21.25 -18.52 13.50
C GLN A 567 -20.15 -19.35 12.86
N LEU A 568 -19.88 -19.15 11.56
CA LEU A 568 -18.78 -19.82 10.86
C LEU A 568 -17.42 -19.53 11.52
N ARG A 569 -17.19 -18.27 11.94
CA ARG A 569 -15.95 -17.85 12.62
C ARG A 569 -15.80 -18.45 14.02
N SER A 570 -16.90 -18.61 14.75
CA SER A 570 -16.90 -19.23 16.08
C SER A 570 -16.64 -20.74 16.01
N ASN A 571 -17.24 -21.43 15.04
CA ASN A 571 -17.08 -22.88 14.84
C ASN A 571 -15.64 -23.25 14.43
N GLU A 572 -14.95 -22.37 13.68
CA GLU A 572 -13.52 -22.52 13.32
C GLU A 572 -12.58 -22.51 14.55
N LYS A 573 -12.97 -21.91 15.67
CA LYS A 573 -12.17 -21.92 16.91
C LYS A 573 -12.39 -23.19 17.74
N GLY A 574 -13.60 -23.75 17.72
CA GLY A 574 -13.91 -25.00 18.44
C GLY A 574 -13.27 -26.25 17.84
N THR A 575 -12.79 -26.18 16.59
CA THR A 575 -12.00 -27.25 15.95
C THR A 575 -10.49 -27.11 16.15
N LEU A 576 -10.05 -26.03 16.83
CA LEU A 576 -8.66 -25.74 17.16
C LEU A 576 -8.38 -25.81 18.68
N SER A 577 -9.37 -26.20 19.49
CA SER A 577 -9.22 -26.48 20.93
C SER A 577 -8.93 -27.95 21.19
#